data_AF-A0A3C0YWK7-F1
#
_entry.id   AF-A0A3C0YWK7-F1
#
_cell.length_a   1.000
_cell.length_b   1.000
_cell.length_c   1.000
_cell.angle_alpha   90.00
_cell.angle_beta   90.00
_cell.angle_gamma   90.00
#
_symmetry.space_group_name_H-M   'P 1'
#
loop_
_entity.id
_entity.type
_entity.pdbx_description
1 polymer ?
#
loop_
_entity_poly.entity_id
_entity_poly.type
_entity_poly.pdbx_seq_one_letter_code
_entity_poly.pdbx_strand_id
1 'polypeptide(L)'
;IFVCENNGMAIGVPASYALSVEDVSSRSVSYNIPGITVDGSDVIAVYEAVEQAVLRARAGSGPTLVECKTHRWRGHAEQKTASDEAPPD
;
A
#
# COMPACT_ATOMS: atom_id res chain seq x y z
N ILE A 1 8.07 7.03 -9.52
CA ILE A 1 7.06 7.12 -8.44
C ILE A 1 7.01 5.76 -7.80
N PHE A 2 7.08 5.69 -6.48
CA PHE A 2 6.91 4.44 -5.75
C PHE A 2 5.54 4.46 -5.10
N VAL A 3 4.77 3.40 -5.29
CA VAL A 3 3.42 3.26 -4.70
C VAL A 3 3.44 2.07 -3.77
N CYS A 4 3.04 2.27 -2.53
CA CYS A 4 2.88 1.24 -1.52
C CYS A 4 1.38 1.04 -1.27
N GLU A 5 0.85 -0.10 -1.70
CA GLU A 5 -0.49 -0.54 -1.31
C GLU A 5 -0.41 -1.18 0.08
N ASN A 6 -0.59 -0.37 1.12
CA ASN A 6 -0.47 -0.82 2.49
C ASN A 6 -1.83 -1.35 2.98
N ASN A 7 -2.04 -2.65 2.83
CA ASN A 7 -3.23 -3.33 3.34
C ASN A 7 -3.11 -3.78 4.81
N GLY A 8 -2.04 -3.38 5.50
CA GLY A 8 -1.77 -3.69 6.90
C GLY A 8 -1.16 -5.08 7.18
N MET A 9 -0.92 -5.92 6.17
CA MET A 9 -0.49 -7.31 6.37
C MET A 9 0.53 -7.79 5.33
N ALA A 10 1.45 -8.66 5.76
CA ALA A 10 2.29 -9.48 4.88
C ALA A 10 2.00 -10.97 5.16
N ILE A 11 1.23 -11.61 4.28
CA ILE A 11 0.67 -12.97 4.48
C ILE A 11 -0.21 -13.00 5.74
N GLY A 12 0.38 -13.34 6.89
CA GLY A 12 -0.23 -13.36 8.23
C GLY A 12 0.49 -12.48 9.26
N VAL A 13 1.52 -11.73 8.86
CA VAL A 13 2.27 -10.84 9.74
C VAL A 13 1.67 -9.43 9.68
N PRO A 14 1.23 -8.84 10.80
CA PRO A 14 0.71 -7.48 10.80
C PRO A 14 1.82 -6.44 10.59
N ALA A 15 1.48 -5.35 9.90
CA ALA A 15 2.41 -4.27 9.61
C ALA A 15 3.01 -3.65 10.89
N SER A 16 2.21 -3.52 11.96
CA SER A 16 2.69 -3.02 13.26
C SER A 16 3.76 -3.89 13.93
N TYR A 17 3.84 -5.18 13.56
CA TYR A 17 4.92 -6.06 14.00
C TYR A 17 6.14 -5.96 13.09
N ALA A 18 5.92 -5.88 11.77
CA ALA A 18 6.99 -5.91 10.77
C ALA A 18 7.68 -4.54 10.54
N LEU A 19 6.99 -3.44 10.84
CA LEU A 19 7.45 -2.09 10.55
C LEU A 19 7.76 -1.34 11.84
N SER A 20 8.88 -0.61 11.85
CA SER A 20 9.26 0.32 12.92
C SER A 20 8.61 1.70 12.80
N VAL A 21 7.76 1.90 11.79
CA VAL A 21 7.09 3.16 11.48
C VAL A 21 5.59 2.92 11.30
N GLU A 22 4.78 3.91 11.65
CA GLU A 22 3.32 3.85 11.50
C GLU A 22 2.88 4.06 10.04
N ASP A 23 3.56 4.95 9.33
CA ASP A 23 3.35 5.24 7.91
C ASP A 23 4.61 4.84 7.12
N VAL A 24 4.46 3.99 6.11
CA VAL A 24 5.55 3.64 5.17
C VAL A 24 6.06 4.89 4.46
N SER A 25 5.19 5.86 4.19
CA SER A 25 5.56 7.12 3.53
C SER A 25 6.64 7.89 4.29
N SER A 26 6.73 7.77 5.63
CA SER A 26 7.75 8.42 6.46
C SER A 26 9.19 8.03 6.09
N ARG A 27 9.38 6.85 5.49
CA ARG A 27 10.70 6.38 5.00
C ARG A 27 11.22 7.19 3.81
N SER A 28 10.38 7.98 3.16
CA SER A 28 10.78 8.83 2.04
C SER A 28 11.89 9.81 2.42
N VAL A 29 11.91 10.24 3.70
CA VAL A 29 12.90 11.19 4.24
C VAL A 29 14.32 10.61 4.13
N SER A 30 14.51 9.31 4.34
CA SER A 30 15.81 8.65 4.22
C SER A 30 16.40 8.69 2.81
N TYR A 31 15.56 8.91 1.80
CA TYR A 31 15.96 9.06 0.40
C TYR A 31 15.94 10.51 -0.07
N ASN A 32 15.60 11.46 0.81
CA ASN A 32 15.39 12.86 0.48
C ASN A 32 14.34 13.06 -0.64
N ILE A 33 13.23 12.31 -0.57
CA ILE A 33 12.10 12.41 -1.51
C ILE A 33 10.80 12.66 -0.75
N PRO A 34 9.78 13.28 -1.38
CA PRO A 34 8.48 13.45 -0.75
C PRO A 34 7.80 12.11 -0.45
N GLY A 35 7.09 12.06 0.68
CA GLY A 35 6.27 10.94 1.13
C GLY A 35 4.84 11.44 1.36
N ILE A 36 3.85 10.72 0.85
CA ILE A 36 2.43 11.07 0.98
C ILE A 36 1.69 9.82 1.44
N THR A 37 0.85 9.93 2.48
CA THR A 37 -0.08 8.88 2.87
C THR A 37 -1.51 9.32 2.53
N VAL A 38 -2.28 8.43 1.90
CA VAL A 38 -3.68 8.66 1.53
C VAL A 38 -4.56 7.49 1.95
N ASP A 39 -5.86 7.73 2.08
CA ASP A 39 -6.85 6.65 2.12
C ASP A 39 -6.87 5.97 0.75
N GLY A 40 -6.39 4.72 0.71
CA GLY A 40 -6.33 3.90 -0.48
C GLY A 40 -7.69 3.38 -0.95
N SER A 41 -8.76 3.59 -0.16
CA SER A 41 -10.14 3.26 -0.54
C SER A 41 -10.85 4.44 -1.20
N ASP A 42 -10.31 5.66 -1.11
CA ASP A 42 -10.80 6.84 -1.82
C ASP A 42 -10.04 7.00 -3.14
N VAL A 43 -10.71 6.63 -4.24
CA VAL A 43 -10.12 6.68 -5.59
C VAL A 43 -9.74 8.09 -6.02
N ILE A 44 -10.46 9.11 -5.55
CA ILE A 44 -10.17 10.51 -5.89
C ILE A 44 -8.92 10.97 -5.14
N ALA A 45 -8.82 10.66 -3.85
CA ALA A 45 -7.62 10.96 -3.06
C ALA A 45 -6.36 10.29 -3.62
N VAL A 46 -6.47 9.01 -4.04
CA VAL A 46 -5.36 8.30 -4.69
C VAL A 46 -5.00 8.95 -6.03
N TYR A 47 -5.99 9.28 -6.86
CA TYR A 47 -5.76 9.93 -8.15
C TYR A 47 -5.04 11.27 -7.98
N GLU A 48 -5.51 12.14 -7.10
CA GLU A 48 -4.93 13.46 -6.87
C GLU A 48 -3.48 13.35 -6.37
N ALA A 49 -3.22 12.49 -5.38
CA ALA A 49 -1.87 12.30 -4.84
C ALA A 49 -0.89 11.75 -5.89
N VAL A 50 -1.32 10.77 -6.68
CA VAL A 50 -0.50 10.19 -7.75
C VAL A 50 -0.32 11.17 -8.90
N GLU A 51 -1.34 11.95 -9.27
CA GLU A 51 -1.23 12.99 -10.30
C GLU A 51 -0.15 14.00 -9.94
N GLN A 52 -0.14 14.52 -8.70
CA GLN A 52 0.91 15.44 -8.24
C GLN A 52 2.30 14.79 -8.26
N ALA A 53 2.41 13.54 -7.83
CA ALA A 53 3.67 12.78 -7.91
C ALA A 53 4.15 12.59 -9.35
N VAL A 54 3.24 12.35 -10.30
CA VAL A 54 3.52 12.23 -11.74
C VAL A 54 3.99 13.55 -12.31
N LEU A 55 3.28 14.65 -12.04
CA LEU A 55 3.65 15.98 -12.52
C LEU A 55 5.04 16.37 -12.04
N ARG A 56 5.33 16.17 -10.74
CA ARG A 56 6.66 16.40 -10.15
C ARG A 56 7.75 15.57 -10.84
N ALA A 57 7.53 14.27 -11.01
CA ALA A 57 8.51 13.38 -11.61
C ALA A 57 8.78 13.74 -13.09
N ARG A 58 7.72 14.06 -13.85
CA ARG A 58 7.82 14.50 -15.26
C ARG A 58 8.54 15.84 -15.41
N ALA A 59 8.40 16.74 -14.45
CA ALA A 59 9.13 18.00 -14.39
C ALA A 59 10.61 17.84 -13.96
N GLY A 60 11.11 16.61 -13.79
CA GLY A 60 12.51 16.34 -13.42
C GLY A 60 12.81 16.55 -11.94
N SER A 61 11.81 16.76 -11.10
CA SER A 61 11.99 17.04 -9.66
C SER A 61 12.16 15.77 -8.79
N GLY A 62 12.45 14.63 -9.41
CA GLY A 62 12.69 13.35 -8.75
C GLY A 62 11.41 12.58 -8.37
N PRO A 63 11.56 11.41 -7.72
CA PRO A 63 10.44 10.55 -7.38
C PRO A 63 9.68 11.03 -6.13
N THR A 64 8.59 10.36 -5.83
CA THR A 64 7.76 10.51 -4.63
C THR A 64 7.33 9.11 -4.20
N LEU A 65 7.26 8.88 -2.89
CA LEU A 65 6.67 7.68 -2.28
C LEU A 65 5.23 7.98 -1.88
N VAL A 66 4.27 7.28 -2.47
CA VAL A 66 2.85 7.36 -2.14
C VAL A 66 2.45 6.08 -1.42
N GLU A 67 1.96 6.20 -0.21
CA GLU A 67 1.39 5.10 0.57
C GLU A 67 -0.14 5.20 0.53
N CYS A 68 -0.78 4.18 -0.03
CA CYS A 68 -2.22 4.03 -0.05
C CYS A 68 -2.61 3.06 1.07
N LYS A 69 -3.13 3.58 2.19
CA LYS A 69 -3.63 2.74 3.28
C LYS A 69 -4.97 2.14 2.90
N THR A 70 -5.05 0.82 2.82
CA THR A 70 -6.23 0.10 2.35
C THR A 70 -6.47 -1.17 3.17
N HIS A 71 -7.41 -2.01 2.74
CA HIS A 71 -7.75 -3.26 3.39
C HIS A 71 -7.72 -4.45 2.43
N ARG A 72 -7.13 -5.57 2.85
CA ARG A 72 -7.17 -6.83 2.09
C ARG A 72 -8.45 -7.58 2.44
N TRP A 73 -9.47 -7.43 1.59
CA TRP A 73 -10.79 -8.03 1.79
C TRP A 73 -10.82 -9.57 1.80
N ARG A 74 -9.80 -10.23 1.24
CA ARG A 74 -9.71 -11.69 1.14
C ARG A 74 -8.45 -12.23 1.80
N GLY A 75 -8.30 -13.55 1.77
CA GLY A 75 -7.07 -14.22 2.18
C GLY A 75 -5.85 -13.70 1.41
N HIS A 76 -4.65 -13.97 1.93
CA HIS A 76 -3.40 -13.61 1.25
C HIS A 76 -3.33 -14.16 -0.18
N ALA A 77 -3.81 -15.39 -0.34
CA ALA A 77 -4.00 -16.06 -1.61
C ALA A 77 -5.31 -16.83 -1.55
N GLU A 78 -5.93 -17.04 -2.71
CA GLU A 78 -7.07 -17.94 -2.86
C GLU A 78 -6.55 -19.38 -2.78
N GLN A 79 -6.36 -19.88 -1.57
CA GLN A 79 -6.03 -21.27 -1.31
C GLN A 79 -7.33 -22.01 -1.00
N LYS A 80 -7.56 -23.14 -1.68
CA LYS A 80 -8.51 -24.12 -1.17
C LYS A 80 -7.98 -24.61 0.16
N THR A 81 -8.75 -24.35 1.21
CA THR A 81 -8.55 -24.99 2.50
C THR A 81 -9.23 -26.35 2.47
N ALA A 82 -8.79 -27.31 3.30
CA ALA A 82 -9.47 -28.61 3.41
C ALA A 82 -10.96 -28.46 3.82
N SER A 83 -11.34 -27.32 4.41
CA SER A 83 -12.73 -26.96 4.69
C SER A 83 -13.58 -26.61 3.45
N ASP A 84 -12.95 -26.39 2.30
CA ASP A 84 -13.65 -26.21 1.01
C ASP A 84 -13.97 -27.57 0.35
N GLU A 85 -13.51 -28.68 0.93
CA GLU A 85 -13.87 -30.05 0.57
C GLU A 85 -14.86 -30.62 1.60
N ALA A 86 -16.05 -30.02 1.70
CA ALA A 86 -17.18 -30.78 2.21
C ALA A 86 -17.40 -31.96 1.23
N PRO A 87 -17.48 -33.22 1.70
CA PRO A 87 -17.81 -34.32 0.80
C PRO A 87 -19.16 -34.02 0.15
N PRO A 88 -19.35 -34.36 -1.14
CA PRO A 88 -20.69 -34.27 -1.73
C PRO A 88 -21.63 -35.16 -0.92
N ASP A 89 -22.79 -34.60 -0.57
CA ASP A 89 -23.89 -35.30 0.12
C ASP A 89 -24.20 -36.67 -0.49
#